data_AF-A0A1J9RMD3-F1
#
_entry.id   AF-A0A1J9RMD3-F1
#
_cell.length_a   1.000
_cell.length_b   1.000
_cell.length_c   1.000
_cell.angle_alpha   90.00
_cell.angle_beta   90.00
_cell.angle_gamma   90.00
#
_symmetry.space_group_name_H-M   'P 1'
#
loop_
_entity.id
_entity.type
_entity.pdbx_description
1 polymer ?
#
loop_
_entity_poly.entity_id
_entity_poly.type
_entity_poly.pdbx_seq_one_letter_code
_entity_poly.pdbx_strand_id
1 'polypeptide(L)'
;MSFIKRLQFVSLADTPFDPSHRFATSWLLPPGVLFAFRALLSVYAFTAVFFNLGWRGARHLGGAGQSFSYFTNLTYWGLAFYFAFAALHTGTYWLTGRPLLARWPPALQVLHTVYYSTITNFPFIVT
;
A
#
# COMPACT_ATOMS: atom_id res chain seq x y z
N MET A 1 -16.98 0.52 30.40
CA MET A 1 -16.08 0.72 29.23
C MET A 1 -15.37 -0.59 28.78
N SER A 2 -16.00 -1.76 28.96
CA SER A 2 -15.41 -3.09 28.67
C SER A 2 -16.12 -3.83 27.51
N PHE A 3 -17.33 -3.40 27.15
CA PHE A 3 -18.19 -4.11 26.20
C PHE A 3 -17.80 -3.88 24.71
N ILE A 4 -17.30 -2.69 24.36
CA ILE A 4 -16.97 -2.34 22.95
C ILE A 4 -15.68 -3.01 22.45
N LYS A 5 -14.70 -3.30 23.32
CA LYS A 5 -13.48 -4.03 22.93
C LYS A 5 -13.72 -5.51 22.64
N ARG A 6 -14.86 -6.08 23.08
CA ARG A 6 -15.13 -7.52 23.07
C ARG A 6 -15.96 -8.00 21.87
N LEU A 7 -16.61 -7.09 21.14
CA LEU A 7 -17.65 -7.46 20.17
C LEU A 7 -17.21 -7.56 18.70
N GLN A 8 -16.03 -7.07 18.29
CA GLN A 8 -15.62 -7.13 16.88
C GLN A 8 -14.18 -7.63 16.62
N PHE A 9 -13.27 -7.57 17.59
CA PHE A 9 -11.89 -8.09 17.42
C PHE A 9 -11.75 -9.58 17.77
N VAL A 10 -12.75 -10.18 18.44
CA VAL A 10 -12.67 -11.53 19.02
C VAL A 10 -12.94 -12.65 18.00
N SER A 11 -13.57 -12.37 16.85
CA SER A 11 -13.82 -13.40 15.82
C SER A 11 -12.67 -13.61 14.81
N LEU A 12 -11.61 -12.78 14.84
CA LEU A 12 -10.42 -12.94 14.00
C LEU A 12 -9.31 -13.76 14.71
N ALA A 13 -9.49 -14.10 15.98
CA ALA A 13 -8.43 -14.68 16.81
C ALA A 13 -8.13 -16.15 16.49
N ASP A 14 -9.09 -16.90 15.92
CA ASP A 14 -8.91 -18.34 15.70
C ASP A 14 -8.20 -18.68 14.37
N THR A 15 -8.08 -17.72 13.46
CA THR A 15 -7.41 -17.92 12.16
C THR A 15 -6.25 -16.95 11.98
N PRO A 16 -5.03 -17.43 11.69
CA PRO A 16 -3.90 -16.54 11.42
C PRO A 16 -4.21 -15.65 10.20
N PHE A 17 -3.91 -14.35 10.30
CA PHE A 17 -4.08 -13.41 9.20
C PHE A 17 -3.19 -13.81 8.01
N ASP A 18 -3.80 -13.89 6.82
CA ASP A 18 -3.12 -14.20 5.55
C ASP A 18 -2.18 -15.42 5.60
N PRO A 19 -2.72 -16.64 5.86
CA PRO A 19 -1.88 -17.83 6.01
C PRO A 19 -1.14 -18.22 4.71
N SER A 20 -1.64 -17.78 3.56
CA SER A 20 -1.00 -18.00 2.25
C SER A 20 -0.02 -16.89 1.84
N HIS A 21 0.18 -15.87 2.68
CA HIS A 21 1.05 -14.73 2.40
C HIS A 21 0.74 -14.02 1.07
N ARG A 22 -0.54 -13.94 0.66
CA ARG A 22 -0.97 -13.45 -0.65
C ARG A 22 -0.53 -12.02 -0.94
N PHE A 23 -0.32 -11.20 0.09
CA PHE A 23 0.16 -9.84 -0.09
C PHE A 23 1.66 -9.77 -0.41
N ALA A 24 2.43 -10.84 -0.11
CA ALA A 24 3.88 -10.91 -0.30
C ALA A 24 4.32 -11.90 -1.38
N THR A 25 3.42 -12.73 -1.91
CA THR A 25 3.72 -13.75 -2.93
C THR A 25 2.96 -13.50 -4.24
N SER A 26 3.40 -14.15 -5.30
CA SER A 26 2.74 -14.16 -6.61
C SER A 26 2.79 -15.58 -7.17
N TRP A 27 1.79 -15.92 -7.98
CA TRP A 27 1.78 -17.17 -8.74
C TRP A 27 2.77 -17.15 -9.91
N LEU A 28 3.13 -15.95 -10.40
CA LEU A 28 3.96 -15.76 -11.60
C LEU A 28 5.41 -15.40 -11.27
N LEU A 29 5.63 -14.53 -10.28
CA LEU A 29 6.95 -13.99 -9.98
C LEU A 29 7.50 -14.54 -8.66
N PRO A 30 8.79 -14.93 -8.61
CA PRO A 30 9.41 -15.29 -7.35
C PRO A 30 9.51 -14.05 -6.43
N PRO A 31 9.52 -14.22 -5.09
CA PRO A 31 9.43 -13.11 -4.14
C PRO A 31 10.47 -12.00 -4.32
N GLY A 32 11.72 -12.34 -4.65
CA GLY A 32 12.78 -11.34 -4.88
C GLY A 32 12.52 -10.46 -6.11
N VAL A 33 12.01 -11.05 -7.20
CA VAL A 33 11.65 -10.31 -8.41
C VAL A 33 10.40 -9.46 -8.16
N LEU A 34 9.39 -10.02 -7.48
CA LEU A 34 8.21 -9.28 -7.07
C LEU A 34 8.55 -8.07 -6.19
N PHE A 35 9.49 -8.23 -5.25
CA PHE A 35 10.03 -7.15 -4.43
C PHE A 35 10.65 -6.05 -5.31
N ALA A 36 11.54 -6.43 -6.24
CA ALA A 36 12.19 -5.48 -7.13
C ALA A 36 11.16 -4.69 -7.97
N PHE A 37 10.16 -5.36 -8.56
CA PHE A 37 9.10 -4.68 -9.31
C PHE A 37 8.31 -3.70 -8.45
N ARG A 38 7.90 -4.11 -7.24
CA ARG A 38 7.17 -3.22 -6.31
C ARG A 38 8.02 -2.02 -5.89
N ALA A 39 9.30 -2.24 -5.61
CA ALA A 39 10.24 -1.17 -5.28
C ALA A 39 10.43 -0.20 -6.45
N LEU A 40 10.62 -0.71 -7.67
CA LEU A 40 10.77 0.10 -8.88
C LEU A 40 9.52 0.95 -9.15
N LEU A 41 8.33 0.36 -9.05
CA LEU A 41 7.07 1.10 -9.22
C LEU A 41 6.88 2.17 -8.14
N SER A 42 7.25 1.89 -6.90
CA SER A 42 7.21 2.87 -5.82
C SER A 42 8.15 4.04 -6.07
N VAL A 43 9.42 3.75 -6.40
CA VAL A 43 10.42 4.79 -6.73
C VAL A 43 9.94 5.64 -7.90
N TYR A 44 9.50 5.00 -8.99
CA TYR A 44 8.95 5.69 -10.15
C TYR A 44 7.79 6.62 -9.78
N ALA A 45 6.80 6.11 -9.03
CA ALA A 45 5.63 6.88 -8.65
C ALA A 45 5.99 8.08 -7.76
N PHE A 46 6.86 7.89 -6.75
CA PHE A 46 7.34 9.00 -5.92
C PHE A 46 8.12 10.02 -6.74
N THR A 47 9.04 9.58 -7.61
CA THR A 47 9.78 10.47 -8.50
C THR A 47 8.83 11.31 -9.35
N ALA A 48 7.83 10.70 -9.97
CA ALA A 48 6.86 11.39 -10.80
C ALA A 48 6.03 12.41 -9.99
N VAL A 49 5.55 12.04 -8.80
CA VAL A 49 4.80 12.93 -7.91
C VAL A 49 5.64 14.12 -7.46
N PHE A 50 6.84 13.88 -6.93
CA PHE A 50 7.72 14.95 -6.44
C PHE A 50 8.20 15.86 -7.58
N PHE A 51 8.53 15.28 -8.74
CA PHE A 51 8.90 16.04 -9.92
C PHE A 51 7.74 16.94 -10.39
N ASN A 52 6.52 16.41 -10.48
CA ASN A 52 5.35 17.19 -10.88
C ASN A 52 5.09 18.34 -9.90
N LEU A 53 5.16 18.06 -8.60
CA LEU A 53 4.94 19.06 -7.55
C LEU A 53 6.00 20.17 -7.61
N GLY A 54 7.28 19.80 -7.73
CA GLY A 54 8.39 20.75 -7.84
C GLY A 54 8.31 21.60 -9.12
N TRP A 55 8.03 20.97 -10.25
CA TRP A 55 7.93 21.64 -11.55
C TRP A 55 6.79 22.64 -11.61
N ARG A 56 5.60 22.26 -11.15
CA ARG A 56 4.44 23.15 -11.12
C ARG A 56 4.60 24.28 -10.11
N GLY A 57 5.20 23.98 -8.96
CA GLY A 57 5.56 24.98 -7.96
C GLY A 57 6.53 26.03 -8.50
N ALA A 58 7.62 25.59 -9.14
CA ALA A 58 8.63 26.49 -9.73
C ALA A 58 8.10 27.38 -10.86
N ARG A 59 6.98 26.99 -11.50
CA ARG A 59 6.34 27.75 -12.58
C ARG A 59 5.06 28.47 -12.17
N HIS A 60 4.73 28.48 -10.87
CA HIS A 60 3.49 29.06 -10.34
C HIS A 60 2.20 28.52 -11.01
N LEU A 61 2.22 27.26 -11.48
CA LEU A 61 1.10 26.59 -12.18
C LEU A 61 0.16 25.82 -11.22
N GLY A 62 0.15 26.22 -9.95
CA GLY A 62 -0.49 25.51 -8.84
C GLY A 62 0.48 24.65 -8.04
N GLY A 63 0.41 24.77 -6.71
CA GLY A 63 1.28 24.07 -5.76
C GLY A 63 0.63 22.83 -5.14
N ALA A 64 1.13 22.45 -3.95
CA ALA A 64 0.66 21.28 -3.21
C ALA A 64 -0.86 21.27 -3.01
N GLY A 65 -1.46 22.41 -2.64
CA GLY A 65 -2.91 22.50 -2.41
C GLY A 65 -3.75 22.05 -3.61
N GLN A 66 -3.41 22.52 -4.82
CA GLN A 66 -4.09 22.12 -6.06
C GLN A 66 -3.85 20.65 -6.39
N SER A 67 -2.67 20.11 -6.07
CA SER A 67 -2.39 18.69 -6.27
C SER A 67 -3.27 17.78 -5.42
N PHE A 68 -3.71 18.21 -4.24
CA PHE A 68 -4.58 17.40 -3.37
C PHE A 68 -6.08 17.61 -3.66
N SER A 69 -6.44 18.52 -4.57
CA SER A 69 -7.83 18.76 -4.98
C SER A 69 -8.35 17.73 -5.99
N TYR A 70 -7.46 17.09 -6.76
CA TYR A 70 -7.84 16.13 -7.78
C TYR A 70 -7.70 14.69 -7.28
N PHE A 71 -8.77 13.91 -7.44
CA PHE A 71 -8.78 12.52 -7.01
C PHE A 71 -7.75 11.66 -7.73
N THR A 72 -7.44 11.94 -9.00
CA THR A 72 -6.39 11.25 -9.75
C THR A 72 -5.02 11.41 -9.08
N ASN A 73 -4.70 12.60 -8.58
CA ASN A 73 -3.45 12.85 -7.86
C ASN A 73 -3.43 12.13 -6.51
N LEU A 74 -4.56 12.11 -5.78
CA LEU A 74 -4.69 11.33 -4.54
C LEU A 74 -4.50 9.83 -4.79
N THR A 75 -5.08 9.32 -5.87
CA THR A 75 -4.92 7.91 -6.29
C THR A 75 -3.46 7.61 -6.61
N TYR A 76 -2.76 8.54 -7.24
CA TYR A 76 -1.35 8.37 -7.58
C TYR A 76 -0.42 8.40 -6.35
N TRP A 77 -0.68 9.27 -5.36
CA TRP A 77 -0.06 9.19 -4.04
C TRP A 77 -0.36 7.85 -3.36
N GLY A 78 -1.61 7.40 -3.44
CA GLY A 78 -2.03 6.08 -2.97
C GLY A 78 -1.20 4.96 -3.59
N LEU A 79 -0.97 4.96 -4.90
CA LEU A 79 -0.13 3.96 -5.57
C LEU A 79 1.31 4.00 -5.07
N ALA A 80 1.89 5.19 -4.93
CA ALA A 80 3.28 5.36 -4.49
C ALA A 80 3.53 4.74 -3.11
N PHE A 81 2.67 5.05 -2.14
CA PHE A 81 2.74 4.49 -0.79
C PHE A 81 2.39 3.00 -0.77
N TYR A 82 1.40 2.56 -1.55
CA TYR A 82 1.00 1.15 -1.57
C TYR A 82 2.16 0.28 -2.04
N PHE A 83 2.79 0.65 -3.16
CA PHE A 83 3.94 -0.09 -3.67
C PHE A 83 5.13 -0.06 -2.71
N ALA A 84 5.32 1.01 -1.94
CA ALA A 84 6.36 1.07 -0.91
C ALA A 84 6.12 0.04 0.20
N PHE A 85 4.93 0.03 0.80
CA PHE A 85 4.59 -0.94 1.85
C PHE A 85 4.53 -2.37 1.32
N ALA A 86 3.98 -2.57 0.12
CA ALA A 86 3.98 -3.87 -0.54
C ALA A 86 5.43 -4.36 -0.78
N ALA A 87 6.34 -3.49 -1.22
CA ALA A 87 7.76 -3.84 -1.35
C ALA A 87 8.36 -4.21 0.01
N LEU A 88 8.11 -3.45 1.08
CA LEU A 88 8.59 -3.79 2.43
C LEU A 88 8.08 -5.17 2.91
N HIS A 89 6.79 -5.45 2.74
CA HIS A 89 6.21 -6.74 3.12
C HIS A 89 6.79 -7.89 2.29
N THR A 90 7.01 -7.67 0.99
CA THR A 90 7.60 -8.66 0.08
C THR A 90 9.08 -8.90 0.39
N GLY A 91 9.85 -7.84 0.60
CA GLY A 91 11.28 -7.93 0.89
C GLY A 91 11.54 -8.60 2.23
N THR A 92 10.75 -8.26 3.25
CA THR A 92 10.82 -8.95 4.56
C THR A 92 10.43 -10.42 4.45
N TYR A 93 9.42 -10.76 3.64
CA TYR A 93 9.09 -12.15 3.35
C TYR A 93 10.21 -12.88 2.61
N TRP A 94 10.77 -12.27 1.56
CA TRP A 94 11.86 -12.85 0.78
C TRP A 94 13.10 -13.15 1.65
N LEU A 95 13.43 -12.25 2.59
CA LEU A 95 14.61 -12.39 3.45
C LEU A 95 14.38 -13.29 4.68
N THR A 96 13.16 -13.36 5.21
CA THR A 96 12.89 -14.01 6.52
C THR A 96 11.83 -15.10 6.49
N GLY A 97 11.17 -15.32 5.35
CA GLY A 97 10.02 -16.23 5.21
C GLY A 97 8.75 -15.75 5.90
N ARG A 98 8.74 -14.56 6.53
CA ARG A 98 7.59 -13.99 7.24
C ARG A 98 7.43 -12.51 6.90
N PRO A 99 6.32 -12.08 6.25
CA PRO A 99 6.16 -10.69 5.87
C PRO A 99 6.00 -9.80 7.10
N LEU A 100 6.44 -8.55 6.98
CA LEU A 100 6.30 -7.54 8.04
C LEU A 100 4.84 -7.33 8.46
N LEU A 101 3.89 -7.44 7.50
CA LEU A 101 2.46 -7.27 7.75
C LEU A 101 1.91 -8.29 8.77
N ALA A 102 2.41 -9.52 8.76
CA ALA A 102 2.00 -10.56 9.71
C ALA A 102 2.42 -10.22 11.16
N ARG A 103 3.37 -9.29 11.35
CA ARG A 103 3.85 -8.84 12.67
C ARG A 103 3.11 -7.60 13.16
N TRP A 104 2.28 -6.97 12.33
CA TRP A 104 1.54 -5.78 12.69
C TRP A 104 0.33 -6.07 13.57
N PRO A 105 -0.17 -5.09 14.36
CA PRO A 105 -1.45 -5.20 15.03
C PRO A 105 -2.59 -5.51 14.04
N PRO A 106 -3.62 -6.29 14.43
CA PRO A 106 -4.71 -6.70 13.54
C PRO A 106 -5.42 -5.54 12.82
N ALA A 107 -5.55 -4.39 13.49
CA ALA A 107 -6.13 -3.20 12.87
C ALA A 107 -5.36 -2.76 11.61
N LEU A 108 -4.02 -2.77 11.66
CA LEU A 108 -3.19 -2.39 10.50
C LEU A 108 -3.22 -3.46 9.40
N GLN A 109 -3.39 -4.74 9.77
CA GLN A 109 -3.56 -5.84 8.81
C GLN A 109 -4.87 -5.69 8.00
N VAL A 110 -5.96 -5.37 8.70
CA VAL A 110 -7.26 -5.06 8.07
C VAL A 110 -7.14 -3.81 7.20
N LEU A 111 -6.53 -2.74 7.72
CA LEU A 111 -6.33 -1.51 6.95
C LEU A 111 -5.49 -1.74 5.69
N HIS A 112 -4.45 -2.58 5.74
CA HIS A 112 -3.69 -2.94 4.54
C HIS A 112 -4.53 -3.71 3.51
N THR A 113 -5.46 -4.55 3.97
CA THR A 113 -6.40 -5.27 3.08
C THR A 113 -7.38 -4.29 2.41
N VAL A 114 -7.91 -3.33 3.17
CA VAL A 114 -8.73 -2.25 2.61
C VAL A 114 -7.92 -1.38 1.65
N TYR A 115 -6.66 -1.11 1.96
CA TYR A 115 -5.79 -0.33 1.08
C TYR A 115 -5.51 -1.06 -0.24
N TYR A 116 -5.29 -2.37 -0.21
CA TYR A 116 -5.19 -3.18 -1.42
C TYR A 116 -6.45 -3.09 -2.28
N SER A 117 -7.64 -3.15 -1.68
CA SER A 117 -8.90 -3.07 -2.44
C SER A 117 -9.10 -1.68 -3.06
N THR A 118 -8.76 -0.59 -2.37
CA THR A 118 -8.87 0.75 -2.98
C THR A 118 -7.91 0.89 -4.16
N ILE A 119 -6.66 0.43 -4.02
CA ILE A 119 -5.64 0.56 -5.06
C ILE A 119 -5.94 -0.26 -6.31
N THR A 120 -6.56 -1.44 -6.15
CA THR A 120 -6.92 -2.29 -7.29
C THR A 120 -8.17 -1.84 -8.02
N ASN A 121 -9.09 -1.13 -7.35
CA ASN A 121 -10.37 -0.73 -7.94
C ASN A 121 -10.40 0.73 -8.40
N PHE A 122 -9.83 1.65 -7.62
CA PHE A 122 -9.99 3.09 -7.85
C PHE A 122 -9.43 3.58 -9.19
N PRO A 123 -8.25 3.13 -9.67
CA PRO A 123 -7.76 3.55 -10.97
C PRO A 123 -8.80 3.37 -12.08
N PHE A 124 -9.47 2.22 -12.15
CA PHE A 124 -10.50 1.95 -13.17
C PHE A 124 -11.77 2.79 -13.04
N ILE A 125 -12.04 3.31 -11.84
CA ILE A 125 -13.25 4.11 -11.58
C ILE A 125 -13.01 5.58 -11.93
N VAL A 126 -11.76 6.05 -11.86
CA VAL A 126 -11.43 7.49 -11.84
C VAL A 126 -10.54 7.95 -12.98
N THR A 127 -10.18 7.04 -13.89
CA THR A 127 -9.48 7.33 -15.15
C THR A 127 -10.39 7.01 -16.32
#